data_AF-A0A0M0LSD3-F1
#
_entry.id   AF-A0A0M0LSD3-F1
#
_cell.length_a   1.000
_cell.length_b   1.000
_cell.length_c   1.000
_cell.angle_alpha   90.00
_cell.angle_beta   90.00
_cell.angle_gamma   90.00
#
_symmetry.space_group_name_H-M   'P 1'
#
loop_
_entity.id
_entity.type
_entity.pdbx_description
1 polymer ?
#
loop_
_entity_poly.entity_id
_entity_poly.type
_entity_poly.pdbx_seq_one_letter_code
_entity_poly.pdbx_strand_id
1 'polypeptide(L)'
;MDATSRERVSIVERAGIILAGLSIDMAINYPMWISAKRVSAGLTMPRLGEVYKGSGSLMFAMGPMIVVQDATTAVVLRSLDGKLDPTAAQAASACVAGAVGALTVGAQIEAVITRSHAIQQTITQTTWTTFRTSGIVALVAPYGAMMIAAREVPYAGCLFFLSGCIDPM
;
A
#
# COMPACT_ATOMS: atom_id res chain seq x y z
N MET A 1 15.36 -34.77 -6.49
CA MET A 1 15.45 -33.40 -7.04
C MET A 1 16.18 -32.57 -6.01
N ASP A 2 17.41 -32.16 -6.33
CA ASP A 2 18.28 -31.43 -5.42
C ASP A 2 17.72 -30.03 -5.13
N ALA A 3 17.71 -29.65 -3.86
CA ALA A 3 17.23 -28.37 -3.33
C ALA A 3 18.07 -27.14 -3.77
N THR A 4 18.99 -27.32 -4.74
CA THR A 4 19.94 -26.32 -5.23
C THR A 4 19.48 -25.59 -6.50
N SER A 5 18.32 -25.96 -7.08
CA SER A 5 17.78 -25.31 -8.29
C SER A 5 16.73 -24.23 -8.03
N ARG A 6 16.57 -23.72 -6.79
CA ARG A 6 15.82 -22.48 -6.56
C ARG A 6 16.66 -21.33 -7.11
N GLU A 7 16.41 -21.01 -8.38
CA GLU A 7 16.96 -19.87 -9.10
C GLU A 7 17.08 -18.65 -8.19
N ARG A 8 18.30 -18.14 -8.04
CA ARG A 8 18.53 -16.83 -7.44
C ARG A 8 18.04 -15.79 -8.43
N VAL A 9 16.73 -15.53 -8.44
CA VAL A 9 16.15 -14.39 -9.15
C VAL A 9 16.95 -13.17 -8.72
N SER A 10 17.57 -12.49 -9.68
CA SER A 10 18.43 -11.34 -9.39
C SER A 10 17.60 -10.23 -8.73
N ILE A 11 18.26 -9.36 -7.97
CA ILE A 11 17.58 -8.23 -7.31
C ILE A 11 16.84 -7.34 -8.33
N VAL A 12 17.37 -7.26 -9.55
CA VAL A 12 16.78 -6.49 -10.66
C VAL A 12 15.51 -7.15 -11.18
N GLU A 13 15.53 -8.48 -11.39
CA GLU A 13 14.36 -9.23 -11.83
C GLU A 13 13.25 -9.23 -10.77
N ARG A 14 13.61 -9.39 -9.48
CA ARG A 14 12.65 -9.26 -8.38
C ARG A 14 12.01 -7.88 -8.36
N ALA A 15 12.81 -6.82 -8.47
CA ALA A 15 12.29 -5.45 -8.55
C ALA A 15 11.36 -5.26 -9.76
N GLY A 16 11.71 -5.83 -10.92
CA GLY A 16 10.90 -5.79 -12.12
C GLY A 16 9.54 -6.46 -11.97
N ILE A 17 9.50 -7.67 -11.38
CA ILE A 17 8.26 -8.41 -11.12
C ILE A 17 7.37 -7.65 -10.13
N ILE A 18 7.95 -7.13 -9.05
CA ILE A 18 7.24 -6.32 -8.06
C ILE A 18 6.65 -5.07 -8.72
N LEU A 19 7.43 -4.36 -9.53
CA LEU A 19 6.98 -3.16 -10.23
C LEU A 19 5.86 -3.47 -11.23
N ALA A 20 5.95 -4.59 -11.95
CA ALA A 20 4.93 -5.02 -12.89
C ALA A 20 3.61 -5.37 -12.18
N GLY A 21 3.69 -6.16 -11.09
CA GLY A 21 2.52 -6.50 -10.27
C GLY A 21 1.85 -5.24 -9.68
N LEU A 22 2.64 -4.32 -9.15
CA LEU A 22 2.18 -3.01 -8.65
C LEU A 22 1.52 -2.18 -9.75
N SER A 23 2.10 -2.15 -10.95
CA SER A 23 1.54 -1.40 -12.08
C SER A 23 0.17 -1.95 -12.49
N ILE A 24 -0.01 -3.28 -12.44
CA ILE A 24 -1.28 -3.94 -12.76
C ILE A 24 -2.33 -3.65 -11.66
N ASP A 25 -1.95 -3.75 -10.38
CA ASP A 25 -2.82 -3.35 -9.26
C ASP A 25 -3.27 -1.90 -9.41
N MET A 26 -2.34 -1.00 -9.71
CA MET A 26 -2.65 0.40 -9.96
C MET A 26 -3.53 0.62 -11.19
N ALA A 27 -3.37 -0.15 -12.26
CA ALA A 27 -4.22 -0.02 -13.44
C ALA A 27 -5.67 -0.45 -13.18
N ILE A 28 -5.88 -1.43 -12.31
CA ILE A 28 -7.21 -2.04 -12.11
C ILE A 28 -7.92 -1.46 -10.89
N ASN A 29 -7.21 -1.32 -9.77
CA ASN A 29 -7.81 -0.97 -8.48
C ASN A 29 -7.78 0.53 -8.18
N TYR A 30 -6.83 1.29 -8.74
CA TYR A 30 -6.71 2.73 -8.50
C TYR A 30 -7.97 3.54 -8.90
N PRO A 31 -8.74 3.18 -9.95
CA PRO A 31 -9.98 3.88 -10.29
C PRO A 31 -11.10 3.79 -9.25
N MET A 32 -11.35 2.59 -8.73
CA MET A 32 -12.35 2.39 -7.68
C MET A 32 -11.93 3.11 -6.39
N TRP A 33 -10.61 3.13 -6.15
CA TRP A 33 -9.99 3.70 -4.97
C TRP A 33 -10.09 5.22 -4.87
N ILE A 34 -9.68 5.93 -5.92
CA ILE A 34 -9.76 7.40 -5.96
C ILE A 34 -11.21 7.88 -5.88
N SER A 35 -12.14 7.09 -6.41
CA SER A 35 -13.59 7.31 -6.31
C SER A 35 -14.08 7.18 -4.87
N ALA A 36 -13.82 6.06 -4.20
CA ALA A 36 -14.22 5.82 -2.81
C ALA A 36 -13.67 6.89 -1.84
N LYS A 37 -12.44 7.36 -2.09
CA LYS A 37 -11.80 8.41 -1.28
C LYS A 37 -12.39 9.78 -1.48
N ARG A 38 -12.67 10.16 -2.73
CA ARG A 38 -13.33 11.43 -3.02
C ARG A 38 -14.68 11.47 -2.31
N VAL A 39 -15.48 10.40 -2.40
CA VAL A 39 -16.74 10.28 -1.64
C VAL A 39 -16.50 10.40 -0.13
N SER A 40 -15.53 9.67 0.42
CA SER A 40 -15.22 9.71 1.87
C SER A 40 -14.74 11.08 2.37
N ALA A 41 -14.13 11.87 1.49
CA ALA A 41 -13.68 13.22 1.77
C ALA A 41 -14.76 14.30 1.49
N GLY A 42 -15.98 13.89 1.13
CA GLY A 42 -17.06 14.81 0.76
C GLY A 42 -16.85 15.51 -0.58
N LEU A 43 -16.00 14.97 -1.44
CA LEU A 43 -15.65 15.49 -2.76
C LEU A 43 -16.47 14.79 -3.87
N THR A 44 -16.62 15.46 -5.01
CA THR A 44 -17.29 14.89 -6.19
C THR A 44 -16.48 13.77 -6.84
N MET A 45 -17.17 12.84 -7.50
CA MET A 45 -16.54 11.73 -8.21
C MET A 45 -15.50 12.20 -9.25
N PRO A 46 -14.42 11.44 -9.47
CA PRO A 46 -13.40 11.76 -10.46
C PRO A 46 -13.92 11.62 -11.88
N ARG A 47 -13.54 12.57 -12.75
CA ARG A 47 -13.70 12.39 -14.20
C ARG A 47 -12.70 11.35 -14.71
N LEU A 48 -12.98 10.68 -15.83
CA LEU A 48 -12.10 9.67 -16.44
C LEU A 48 -10.63 10.10 -16.57
N GLY A 49 -10.37 11.36 -16.95
CA GLY A 49 -9.01 11.92 -17.04
C GLY A 49 -8.34 12.30 -15.71
N GLU A 50 -9.07 12.21 -14.59
CA GLU A 50 -8.56 12.50 -13.24
C GLU A 50 -8.23 11.24 -12.46
N VAL A 51 -8.72 10.09 -12.92
CA VAL A 51 -8.62 8.80 -12.25
C VAL A 51 -7.17 8.42 -11.96
N TYR A 52 -6.25 8.68 -12.90
CA TYR A 52 -4.84 8.36 -12.75
C TYR A 52 -3.96 9.54 -12.35
N LYS A 53 -4.54 10.70 -12.03
CA LYS A 53 -3.71 11.81 -11.54
C LYS A 53 -3.00 11.36 -10.26
N GLY A 54 -1.75 11.79 -10.08
CA GLY A 54 -0.95 11.44 -8.89
C GLY A 54 -0.52 9.97 -8.75
N SER A 55 -0.84 9.09 -9.70
CA SER A 55 -0.41 7.68 -9.68
C SER A 55 1.11 7.53 -9.60
N GLY A 56 1.86 8.39 -10.30
CA GLY A 56 3.33 8.42 -10.21
C GLY A 56 3.84 8.70 -8.79
N SER A 57 3.15 9.54 -8.02
CA SER A 57 3.52 9.83 -6.64
C SER A 57 3.20 8.68 -5.69
N LEU A 58 2.15 7.90 -5.98
CA LEU A 58 1.90 6.64 -5.30
C LEU A 58 3.01 5.61 -5.60
N MET A 59 3.50 5.54 -6.84
CA MET A 59 4.64 4.67 -7.19
C MET A 59 5.91 5.03 -6.40
N PHE A 60 6.22 6.32 -6.25
CA PHE A 60 7.36 6.74 -5.41
C PHE A 60 7.17 6.42 -3.93
N ALA A 61 5.92 6.47 -3.45
CA ALA A 61 5.55 6.14 -2.08
C ALA A 61 5.70 4.66 -1.73
N MET A 62 5.74 3.79 -2.74
CA MET A 62 5.89 2.36 -2.54
C MET A 62 7.23 2.01 -1.89
N GLY A 63 8.31 2.73 -2.20
CA GLY A 63 9.63 2.45 -1.60
C GLY A 63 9.61 2.49 -0.07
N PRO A 64 9.22 3.63 0.55
CA PRO A 64 9.04 3.71 1.99
C PRO A 64 8.03 2.71 2.55
N MET A 65 6.94 2.44 1.83
CA MET A 65 5.92 1.46 2.25
C MET A 65 6.48 0.04 2.34
N ILE A 66 7.25 -0.40 1.33
CA ILE A 66 7.91 -1.70 1.29
C ILE A 66 8.88 -1.84 2.46
N VAL A 67 9.70 -0.82 2.74
CA VAL A 67 10.64 -0.85 3.87
C VAL A 67 9.90 -1.04 5.20
N VAL A 68 8.79 -0.34 5.41
CA VAL A 68 7.96 -0.48 6.63
C VAL A 68 7.32 -1.88 6.69
N GLN A 69 6.81 -2.38 5.57
CA GLN A 69 6.18 -3.70 5.49
C GLN A 69 7.18 -4.83 5.76
N ASP A 70 8.39 -4.75 5.21
CA ASP A 70 9.47 -5.72 5.44
C ASP A 70 9.90 -5.73 6.92
N ALA A 71 10.11 -4.54 7.49
CA ALA A 71 10.46 -4.40 8.90
C ALA A 71 9.36 -4.97 9.81
N THR A 72 8.09 -4.67 9.50
CA THR A 72 6.94 -5.17 10.26
C THR A 72 6.83 -6.68 10.15
N THR A 73 6.98 -7.24 8.94
CA THR A 73 6.96 -8.68 8.69
C THR A 73 8.04 -9.39 9.52
N ALA A 74 9.27 -8.87 9.52
CA ALA A 74 10.37 -9.46 10.30
C ALA A 74 10.10 -9.44 11.81
N VAL A 75 9.54 -8.36 12.35
CA VAL A 75 9.19 -8.25 13.77
C VAL A 75 8.05 -9.19 14.15
N VAL A 76 7.00 -9.26 13.31
CA VAL A 76 5.83 -10.11 13.56
C VAL A 76 6.20 -11.58 13.50
N LEU A 77 6.95 -12.01 12.47
CA LEU A 77 7.40 -13.40 12.36
C LEU A 77 8.26 -13.83 13.55
N ARG A 78 9.20 -12.98 13.99
CA ARG A 78 9.99 -13.25 15.22
C ARG A 78 9.12 -13.37 16.47
N SER A 79 8.05 -12.57 16.55
CA SER A 79 7.14 -12.56 17.70
C SER A 79 6.22 -13.78 17.75
N LEU A 80 5.95 -14.39 16.58
CA LEU A 80 5.08 -15.55 16.39
C LEU A 80 5.85 -16.87 16.28
N ASP A 81 7.18 -16.84 16.35
CA ASP A 81 8.02 -18.03 16.25
C ASP A 81 7.64 -19.08 17.31
N GLY A 82 7.38 -20.30 16.84
CA GLY A 82 6.90 -21.42 17.67
C GLY A 82 5.48 -21.27 18.25
N LYS A 83 4.73 -20.20 17.94
CA LYS A 83 3.37 -19.95 18.47
C LYS A 83 2.23 -20.26 17.50
N LEU A 84 2.50 -20.19 16.20
CA LEU A 84 1.56 -20.48 15.13
C LEU A 84 2.23 -21.40 14.11
N ASP A 85 1.42 -22.09 13.31
CA ASP A 85 1.94 -22.78 12.14
C ASP A 85 2.58 -21.77 11.16
N PRO A 86 3.61 -22.16 10.40
CA PRO A 86 4.34 -21.25 9.54
C PRO A 86 3.45 -20.51 8.52
N THR A 87 2.40 -21.15 8.04
CA THR A 87 1.47 -20.58 7.06
C THR A 87 0.58 -19.51 7.69
N ALA A 88 -0.01 -19.78 8.86
CA ALA A 88 -0.77 -18.78 9.61
C ALA A 88 0.12 -17.64 10.10
N ALA A 89 1.36 -17.92 10.50
CA ALA A 89 2.32 -16.89 10.89
C ALA A 89 2.66 -15.95 9.72
N GLN A 90 2.85 -16.50 8.52
CA GLN A 90 3.06 -15.70 7.31
C GLN A 90 1.82 -14.89 6.92
N ALA A 91 0.63 -15.50 6.93
CA ALA A 91 -0.63 -14.80 6.65
C ALA A 91 -0.86 -13.64 7.63
N ALA A 92 -0.67 -13.88 8.93
CA ALA A 92 -0.79 -12.86 9.97
C ALA A 92 0.25 -11.75 9.78
N SER A 93 1.50 -12.10 9.47
CA SER A 93 2.54 -11.09 9.21
C SER A 93 2.23 -10.23 7.99
N ALA A 94 1.68 -10.81 6.92
CA ALA A 94 1.29 -10.09 5.72
C ALA A 94 0.14 -9.12 6.00
N CYS A 95 -0.88 -9.56 6.74
CA CYS A 95 -2.01 -8.71 7.13
C CYS A 95 -1.55 -7.54 8.02
N VAL A 96 -0.71 -7.80 9.02
CA VAL A 96 -0.21 -6.76 9.94
C VAL A 96 0.72 -5.80 9.21
N ALA A 97 1.64 -6.30 8.37
CA ALA A 97 2.49 -5.47 7.53
C ALA A 97 1.66 -4.57 6.60
N GLY A 98 0.63 -5.12 5.95
CA GLY A 98 -0.33 -4.36 5.16
C GLY A 98 -0.98 -3.23 5.95
N ALA A 99 -1.54 -3.53 7.13
CA ALA A 99 -2.15 -2.52 8.00
C ALA A 99 -1.16 -1.42 8.44
N VAL A 100 0.05 -1.80 8.86
CA VAL A 100 1.06 -0.85 9.33
C VAL A 100 1.55 0.02 8.19
N GLY A 101 1.88 -0.55 7.03
CA GLY A 101 2.26 0.22 5.84
C GLY A 101 1.16 1.17 5.39
N ALA A 102 -0.10 0.74 5.43
CA ALA A 102 -1.27 1.56 5.15
C ALA A 102 -1.36 2.76 6.09
N LEU A 103 -1.23 2.54 7.40
CA LEU A 103 -1.45 3.56 8.42
C LEU A 103 -0.27 4.52 8.60
N THR A 104 0.95 4.12 8.19
CA THR A 104 2.17 4.91 8.42
C THR A 104 2.70 5.62 7.18
N VAL A 105 2.41 5.09 5.99
CA VAL A 105 2.89 5.65 4.72
C VAL A 105 1.74 5.89 3.75
N GLY A 106 0.91 4.86 3.53
CA GLY A 106 -0.13 4.87 2.50
C GLY A 106 -1.13 5.99 2.72
N ALA A 107 -1.71 6.07 3.92
CA ALA A 107 -2.75 7.02 4.25
C ALA A 107 -2.31 8.47 4.08
N GLN A 108 -1.09 8.80 4.50
CA GLN A 108 -0.52 10.15 4.45
C GLN A 108 -0.35 10.61 3.01
N ILE A 109 0.31 9.80 2.20
CA ILE A 109 0.61 10.15 0.81
C ILE A 109 -0.67 10.23 0.01
N GLU A 110 -1.57 9.29 0.23
CA GLU A 110 -2.82 9.24 -0.49
C GLU A 110 -3.79 10.36 -0.13
N ALA A 111 -3.81 10.79 1.14
CA ALA A 111 -4.58 11.95 1.56
C ALA A 111 -4.07 13.23 0.90
N VAL A 112 -2.74 13.39 0.81
CA VAL A 112 -2.14 14.52 0.10
C VAL A 112 -2.48 14.47 -1.38
N ILE A 113 -2.29 13.33 -2.06
CA ILE A 113 -2.62 13.17 -3.49
C ILE A 113 -4.09 13.51 -3.75
N THR A 114 -4.99 12.95 -2.96
CA THR A 114 -6.45 13.15 -3.11
C THR A 114 -6.81 14.61 -2.97
N ARG A 115 -6.26 15.28 -1.94
CA ARG A 115 -6.48 16.69 -1.70
C ARG A 115 -5.86 17.55 -2.80
N SER A 116 -4.67 17.23 -3.29
CA SER A 116 -4.00 17.93 -4.39
C SER A 116 -4.86 17.95 -5.64
N HIS A 117 -5.52 16.84 -5.97
CA HIS A 117 -6.45 16.82 -7.11
C HIS A 117 -7.70 17.64 -6.85
N ALA A 118 -8.23 17.59 -5.63
CA ALA A 118 -9.44 18.32 -5.28
C ALA A 118 -9.26 19.84 -5.45
N ILE A 119 -8.11 20.36 -5.02
CA ILE A 119 -7.81 21.80 -5.02
C ILE A 119 -6.92 22.24 -6.20
N GLN A 120 -6.60 21.33 -7.13
CA GLN A 120 -5.72 21.56 -8.30
C GLN A 120 -4.36 22.20 -7.93
N GLN A 121 -3.75 21.74 -6.84
CA GLN A 121 -2.42 22.17 -6.40
C GLN A 121 -1.39 21.06 -6.63
N THR A 122 -0.11 21.43 -6.64
CA THR A 122 0.97 20.44 -6.56
C THR A 122 0.96 19.75 -5.19
N ILE A 123 1.57 18.56 -5.11
CA ILE A 123 1.70 17.80 -3.84
C ILE A 123 2.37 18.65 -2.78
N THR A 124 3.50 19.30 -3.10
CA THR A 124 4.22 20.16 -2.15
C THR A 124 3.37 21.32 -1.64
N GLN A 125 2.65 22.01 -2.53
CA GLN A 125 1.74 23.09 -2.15
C GLN A 125 0.60 22.57 -1.27
N THR A 126 0.06 21.39 -1.58
CA THR A 126 -1.03 20.79 -0.81
C THR A 126 -0.58 20.35 0.58
N THR A 127 0.60 19.74 0.69
CA THR A 127 1.21 19.38 1.97
C THR A 127 1.41 20.62 2.83
N TRP A 128 2.00 21.67 2.26
CA TRP A 128 2.24 22.92 2.96
C TRP A 128 0.94 23.60 3.39
N THR A 129 -0.05 23.68 2.49
CA THR A 129 -1.36 24.26 2.79
C THR A 129 -2.09 23.46 3.86
N THR A 130 -2.04 22.12 3.79
CA THR A 130 -2.63 21.24 4.81
C THR A 130 -1.98 21.43 6.17
N PHE A 131 -0.65 21.48 6.21
CA PHE A 131 0.09 21.76 7.44
C PHE A 131 -0.31 23.12 8.04
N ARG A 132 -0.37 24.17 7.20
CA ARG A 132 -0.70 25.52 7.64
C ARG A 132 -2.14 25.70 8.08
N THR A 133 -3.09 24.97 7.49
CA THR A 133 -4.53 25.14 7.75
C THR A 133 -5.06 24.19 8.81
N SER A 134 -4.57 22.95 8.84
CA SER A 134 -5.12 21.86 9.66
C SER A 134 -4.07 21.24 10.61
N GLY A 135 -2.83 21.75 10.58
CA GLY A 135 -1.74 21.28 11.42
C GLY A 135 -1.12 19.96 10.97
N ILE A 136 -0.14 19.49 11.75
CA ILE A 136 0.59 18.25 11.47
C ILE A 136 -0.29 16.99 11.57
N VAL A 137 -1.31 17.02 12.44
CA VAL A 137 -2.23 15.89 12.65
C VAL A 137 -2.93 15.50 11.35
N ALA A 138 -3.37 16.48 10.56
CA ALA A 138 -4.01 16.22 9.28
C ALA A 138 -3.09 15.58 8.23
N LEU A 139 -1.76 15.68 8.41
CA LEU A 139 -0.78 15.00 7.56
C LEU A 139 -0.46 13.60 8.05
N VAL A 140 -0.36 13.38 9.37
CA VAL A 140 0.08 12.08 9.95
C VAL A 140 -1.08 11.13 10.24
N ALA A 141 -2.28 11.65 10.49
CA ALA A 141 -3.49 10.88 10.77
C ALA A 141 -4.66 11.41 9.92
N PRO A 142 -4.59 11.27 8.59
CA PRO A 142 -5.60 11.80 7.71
C PRO A 142 -6.94 11.05 7.85
N TYR A 143 -8.03 11.77 7.59
CA TYR A 143 -9.36 11.18 7.52
C TYR A 143 -9.40 10.02 6.51
N GLY A 144 -9.95 8.89 6.93
CA GLY A 144 -10.02 7.69 6.10
C GLY A 144 -8.85 6.72 6.22
N ALA A 145 -7.83 6.99 7.06
CA ALA A 145 -6.70 6.08 7.27
C ALA A 145 -7.13 4.64 7.64
N MET A 146 -8.18 4.50 8.45
CA MET A 146 -8.74 3.18 8.82
C MET A 146 -9.38 2.45 7.63
N MET A 147 -9.99 3.18 6.68
CA MET A 147 -10.50 2.57 5.46
C MET A 147 -9.37 2.03 4.58
N ILE A 148 -8.20 2.67 4.65
CA ILE A 148 -7.01 2.23 3.93
C ILE A 148 -6.45 0.96 4.56
N ALA A 149 -6.33 0.92 5.88
CA ALA A 149 -5.96 -0.31 6.59
C ALA A 149 -6.95 -1.45 6.30
N ALA A 150 -8.26 -1.17 6.32
CA ALA A 150 -9.30 -2.16 6.06
C ALA A 150 -9.29 -2.71 4.62
N ARG A 151 -8.69 -2.00 3.65
CA ARG A 151 -8.40 -2.51 2.31
C ARG A 151 -7.10 -3.32 2.28
N GLU A 152 -6.04 -2.77 2.84
CA GLU A 152 -4.70 -3.35 2.73
C GLU A 152 -4.58 -4.69 3.45
N VAL A 153 -5.33 -4.89 4.54
CA VAL A 153 -5.40 -6.18 5.26
C VAL A 153 -5.94 -7.31 4.38
N PRO A 154 -7.18 -7.24 3.83
CA PRO A 154 -7.69 -8.30 2.96
C PRO A 154 -6.93 -8.38 1.63
N TYR A 155 -6.40 -7.28 1.11
CA TYR A 155 -5.55 -7.32 -0.08
C TYR A 155 -4.26 -8.12 0.16
N ALA A 156 -3.53 -7.81 1.23
CA ALA A 156 -2.32 -8.56 1.62
C ALA A 156 -2.64 -10.02 1.98
N GLY A 157 -3.76 -10.26 2.67
CA GLY A 157 -4.23 -11.61 2.99
C GLY A 157 -4.58 -12.44 1.75
N CYS A 158 -5.29 -11.86 0.78
CA CYS A 158 -5.64 -12.52 -0.48
C CYS A 158 -4.42 -12.80 -1.36
N LEU A 159 -3.45 -11.87 -1.42
CA LEU A 159 -2.19 -12.10 -2.13
C LEU A 159 -1.39 -13.26 -1.51
N PHE A 160 -1.38 -13.38 -0.19
CA PHE A 160 -0.77 -14.53 0.48
C PHE A 160 -1.45 -15.85 0.09
N PHE A 161 -2.79 -15.89 0.09
CA PHE A 161 -3.53 -17.08 -0.34
C PHE A 161 -3.25 -17.46 -1.80
N LEU A 162 -3.18 -16.49 -2.70
CA LEU A 162 -2.86 -16.74 -4.11
C LEU A 162 -1.41 -17.20 -4.29
N SER A 163 -0.46 -16.62 -3.53
CA SER A 163 0.94 -17.06 -3.55
C SER A 163 1.10 -18.50 -3.05
N GLY A 164 0.35 -18.90 -2.02
CA GLY A 164 0.33 -20.28 -1.52
C GLY A 164 -0.31 -21.29 -2.47
N CYS A 165 -1.08 -20.83 -3.46
CA CYS A 165 -1.64 -21.68 -4.53
C CYS A 165 -0.71 -21.82 -5.74
N ILE A 166 0.28 -20.93 -5.90
CA ILE A 166 1.21 -20.91 -7.05
C ILE A 166 2.47 -21.75 -6.76
N ASP A 167 2.82 -21.99 -5.49
CA ASP A 167 3.76 -23.04 -5.07
C ASP A 167 2.95 -24.26 -4.56
N PRO A 168 2.55 -25.20 -5.43
CA PRO A 168 2.16 -26.51 -4.94
C PRO A 168 3.42 -27.21 -4.39
N MET A 169 3.24 -27.87 -3.25
CA MET A 169 4.22 -28.74 -2.58
C MET A 169 5.14 -29.52 -3.51
#